data_AF-A0A7V9B177-F1
#
_entry.id   AF-A0A7V9B177-F1
#
_cell.length_a   1.000
_cell.length_b   1.000
_cell.length_c   1.000
_cell.angle_alpha   90.00
_cell.angle_beta   90.00
_cell.angle_gamma   90.00
#
_symmetry.space_group_name_H-M   'P 1'
#
loop_
_entity.id
_entity.type
_entity.pdbx_description
1 polymer ?
#
loop_
_entity_poly.entity_id
_entity_poly.type
_entity_poly.pdbx_seq_one_letter_code
_entity_poly.pdbx_strand_id
1 'polypeptide(L)'
;MLISDLAARDLGWQRESASLGIGTLLTRVAARVQRMSPFSGRTRSPAPLSHEAQPTRPAPLAVVRAPDAGKGPAMDESFRWRRHPQLRDRAEVVDIHERQARLAAIRGLFNARNGDYEGARLAFAQAAREDALDLAEVPGFWLMPRAGLTAAVLAYEDAGRLRDAAALAARVRTTLRPRPVTVLPAAETAQAGPIPRLTASGD
;
A
#
# COMPACT_ATOMS: atom_id res chain seq x y z
N MET A 1 -7.21 34.26 -28.32
CA MET A 1 -7.22 32.83 -28.74
C MET A 1 -6.52 31.96 -27.67
N LEU A 2 -7.07 31.87 -26.46
CA LEU A 2 -6.48 31.10 -25.33
C LEU A 2 -7.49 30.16 -24.64
N ILE A 3 -8.74 30.13 -25.09
CA ILE A 3 -9.83 29.37 -24.47
C ILE A 3 -9.90 27.93 -25.03
N SER A 4 -9.30 27.68 -26.19
CA SER A 4 -9.41 26.40 -26.90
C SER A 4 -8.49 25.28 -26.38
N ASP A 5 -7.49 25.60 -25.55
CA ASP A 5 -6.50 24.61 -25.08
C ASP A 5 -6.95 23.87 -23.79
N LEU A 6 -7.83 24.48 -23.00
CA LEU A 6 -8.42 23.84 -21.81
C LEU A 6 -9.44 22.75 -22.20
N ALA A 7 -10.25 23.00 -23.23
CA ALA A 7 -11.23 22.02 -23.72
C ALA A 7 -10.59 20.78 -24.36
N ALA A 8 -9.40 20.94 -24.97
CA ALA A 8 -8.67 19.82 -25.56
C ALA A 8 -8.04 18.89 -24.49
N ARG A 9 -7.69 19.43 -23.31
CA ARG A 9 -7.14 18.64 -22.19
C ARG A 9 -8.21 17.85 -21.43
N ASP A 10 -9.44 18.35 -21.38
CA ASP A 10 -10.56 17.70 -20.69
C ASP A 10 -11.03 16.42 -21.41
N LEU A 11 -11.00 16.43 -22.75
CA LEU A 11 -11.33 15.26 -23.58
C LEU A 11 -10.30 14.13 -23.49
N GLY A 12 -9.04 14.43 -23.16
CA GLY A 12 -8.00 13.43 -22.96
C GLY A 12 -8.20 12.62 -21.67
N TRP A 13 -8.73 13.25 -20.62
CA TRP A 13 -8.98 12.60 -19.33
C TRP A 13 -10.18 11.65 -19.37
N GLN A 14 -11.27 12.01 -20.06
CA GLN A 14 -12.45 11.14 -20.15
C GLN A 14 -12.19 9.81 -20.87
N ARG A 15 -11.19 9.76 -21.76
CA ARG A 15 -10.88 8.55 -22.54
C ARG A 15 -10.15 7.46 -21.74
N GLU A 16 -9.41 7.84 -20.70
CA GLU A 16 -8.74 6.90 -19.77
C GLU A 16 -9.64 6.52 -18.58
N SER A 17 -10.59 7.38 -18.18
CA SER A 17 -11.56 7.04 -17.13
C SER A 17 -12.63 6.04 -17.60
N ALA A 18 -13.00 6.08 -18.89
CA ALA A 18 -14.03 5.19 -19.44
C ALA A 18 -13.60 3.71 -19.53
N SER A 19 -12.30 3.41 -19.66
CA SER A 19 -11.81 2.04 -19.76
C SER A 19 -11.73 1.31 -18.42
N LEU A 20 -11.75 2.04 -17.29
CA LEU A 20 -11.81 1.47 -15.93
C LEU A 20 -13.26 1.31 -15.40
N GLY A 21 -14.25 1.93 -16.05
CA GLY A 21 -15.66 1.92 -15.61
C GLY A 21 -16.54 0.77 -16.12
N ILE A 22 -16.13 0.06 -17.18
CA ILE A 22 -16.97 -1.01 -17.78
C ILE A 22 -16.66 -2.39 -17.15
N GLY A 23 -15.46 -2.59 -16.59
CA GLY A 23 -15.08 -3.85 -15.94
C GLY A 23 -15.74 -4.10 -14.57
N THR A 24 -16.22 -3.05 -13.89
CA THR A 24 -16.71 -3.11 -12.51
C THR A 24 -18.24 -3.15 -12.38
N LEU A 25 -18.99 -2.94 -13.47
CA LEU A 25 -20.45 -3.09 -13.48
C LEU A 25 -20.91 -4.53 -13.79
N LEU A 26 -20.12 -5.33 -14.49
CA LEU A 26 -20.45 -6.75 -14.74
C LEU A 26 -20.22 -7.66 -13.52
N THR A 27 -19.41 -7.25 -12.55
CA THR A 27 -19.13 -8.05 -11.34
C THR A 27 -20.13 -7.81 -10.20
N ARG A 28 -20.95 -6.75 -10.24
CA ARG A 28 -21.97 -6.48 -9.19
C ARG A 28 -23.36 -7.08 -9.44
N VAL A 29 -23.65 -7.57 -10.65
CA VAL A 29 -24.93 -8.24 -10.94
C VAL A 29 -24.86 -9.76 -10.65
N ALA A 30 -23.66 -10.36 -10.68
CA ALA A 30 -23.48 -11.80 -10.43
C ALA A 30 -23.51 -12.19 -8.93
N ALA A 31 -23.36 -11.24 -7.99
CA ALA A 31 -23.24 -11.54 -6.56
C ALA A 31 -24.58 -11.61 -5.79
N ARG A 32 -25.74 -11.46 -6.46
CA ARG A 32 -27.05 -11.37 -5.80
C ARG A 32 -27.97 -12.59 -5.94
N VAL A 33 -27.56 -13.65 -6.64
CA VAL A 33 -28.48 -14.77 -6.99
C VAL A 33 -28.14 -16.12 -6.36
N GLN A 34 -27.09 -16.25 -5.53
CA GLN A 34 -26.79 -17.54 -4.89
C GLN A 34 -27.03 -17.51 -3.37
N ARG A 35 -28.31 -17.34 -3.00
CA ARG A 35 -28.88 -18.00 -1.82
C ARG A 35 -29.69 -19.19 -2.32
N MET A 36 -29.61 -20.31 -1.60
CA MET A 36 -30.18 -21.63 -1.90
C MET A 36 -29.28 -22.50 -2.78
N SER A 37 -28.60 -23.47 -2.17
CA SER A 37 -29.06 -24.87 -2.19
C SER A 37 -28.11 -25.77 -1.38
N PRO A 38 -28.42 -27.05 -1.14
CA PRO A 38 -28.42 -27.59 0.21
C PRO A 38 -27.26 -28.57 0.44
N PHE A 39 -27.11 -28.86 1.72
CA PHE A 39 -26.39 -29.96 2.30
C PHE A 39 -26.86 -31.31 1.72
N SER A 40 -25.99 -31.98 0.98
CA SER A 40 -25.99 -33.42 0.66
C SER A 40 -24.58 -33.69 0.10
N GLY A 41 -23.70 -34.49 0.69
CA GLY A 41 -23.89 -35.86 1.15
C GLY A 41 -22.94 -36.75 0.32
N ARG A 42 -22.17 -37.60 1.00
CA ARG A 42 -21.34 -38.73 0.50
C ARG A 42 -19.90 -38.46 -0.01
N THR A 43 -18.97 -38.68 0.92
CA THR A 43 -17.99 -39.80 0.92
C THR A 43 -17.40 -40.26 -0.42
N ARG A 44 -16.10 -40.01 -0.61
CA ARG A 44 -15.18 -41.08 -1.05
C ARG A 44 -13.76 -40.81 -0.56
N SER A 45 -13.32 -41.72 0.29
CA SER A 45 -11.94 -41.91 0.73
C SER A 45 -11.01 -42.17 -0.48
N PRO A 46 -9.74 -41.75 -0.40
CA PRO A 46 -8.70 -42.75 -0.59
C PRO A 46 -7.73 -42.83 0.60
N ALA A 47 -7.20 -44.04 0.73
CA ALA A 47 -6.43 -44.60 1.82
C ALA A 47 -5.13 -43.83 2.17
N PRO A 48 -4.66 -43.98 3.42
CA PRO A 48 -3.54 -43.23 3.96
C PRO A 48 -2.19 -43.78 3.49
N LEU A 49 -1.30 -42.88 3.07
CA LEU A 49 0.14 -43.16 3.07
C LEU A 49 0.62 -43.08 4.52
N SER A 50 1.01 -44.23 5.06
CA SER A 50 1.73 -44.36 6.31
C SER A 50 3.04 -43.58 6.25
N HIS A 51 3.03 -42.34 6.74
CA HIS A 51 4.25 -41.73 7.23
C HIS A 51 4.29 -41.90 8.74
N GLU A 52 5.04 -42.95 9.11
CA GLU A 52 5.64 -43.15 10.41
C GLU A 52 6.48 -41.90 10.74
N ALA A 53 5.88 -40.96 11.47
CA ALA A 53 6.57 -39.86 12.11
C ALA A 53 6.15 -39.90 13.58
N GLN A 54 7.06 -40.40 14.40
CA GLN A 54 6.97 -40.46 15.85
C GLN A 54 6.40 -39.15 16.41
N PRO A 55 5.36 -39.17 17.25
CA PRO A 55 5.06 -38.02 18.08
C PRO A 55 6.18 -37.90 19.11
N THR A 56 7.14 -37.01 18.84
CA THR A 56 7.99 -36.44 19.88
C THR A 56 7.07 -35.76 20.88
N ARG A 57 6.80 -36.52 21.95
CA ARG A 57 6.12 -36.05 23.16
C ARG A 57 6.74 -34.69 23.53
N PRO A 58 5.99 -33.57 23.50
CA PRO A 58 6.53 -32.33 24.00
C PRO A 58 6.87 -32.58 25.47
N ALA A 59 8.14 -32.41 25.81
CA ALA A 59 8.58 -32.40 27.19
C ALA A 59 7.67 -31.44 27.97
N PRO A 60 7.18 -31.82 29.17
CA PRO A 60 6.45 -30.87 29.98
C PRO A 60 7.36 -29.67 30.20
N LEU A 61 6.95 -28.51 29.69
CA LEU A 61 7.61 -27.24 29.97
C LEU A 61 7.71 -27.17 31.49
N ALA A 62 8.93 -27.26 32.01
CA ALA A 62 9.21 -26.99 33.40
C ALA A 62 8.71 -25.56 33.63
N VAL A 63 7.59 -25.45 34.35
CA VAL A 63 7.13 -24.18 34.89
C VAL A 63 8.26 -23.72 35.79
N VAL A 64 9.11 -22.84 35.25
CA VAL A 64 10.06 -22.07 36.04
C VAL A 64 9.17 -21.30 37.01
N ARG A 65 9.07 -21.82 38.23
CA ARG A 65 8.46 -21.12 39.35
C ARG A 65 9.10 -19.74 39.36
N ALA A 66 8.30 -18.72 39.08
CA ALA A 66 8.70 -17.36 39.31
C ALA A 66 9.27 -17.30 40.74
N PRO A 67 10.45 -16.69 40.96
CA PRO A 67 10.93 -16.47 42.31
C PRO A 67 9.80 -15.79 43.08
N ASP A 68 9.51 -16.32 44.26
CA ASP A 68 8.48 -15.80 45.15
C ASP A 68 8.49 -14.28 45.11
N ALA A 69 7.32 -13.71 44.84
CA ALA A 69 7.05 -12.27 44.90
C ALA A 69 7.13 -11.82 46.36
N GLY A 70 8.28 -12.01 46.99
CA GLY A 70 8.65 -11.38 48.24
C GLY A 70 8.71 -9.89 47.97
N LYS A 71 7.74 -9.17 48.52
CA LYS A 71 7.75 -7.73 48.80
C LYS A 71 8.99 -7.01 48.24
N GLY A 72 8.98 -6.74 46.94
CA GLY A 72 9.87 -5.73 46.38
C GLY A 72 9.58 -4.41 47.10
N PRO A 73 10.58 -3.53 47.31
CA PRO A 73 10.30 -2.21 47.85
C PRO A 73 9.16 -1.63 47.03
N ALA A 74 8.15 -1.05 47.70
CA ALA A 74 7.03 -0.40 47.06
C ALA A 74 7.57 0.63 46.06
N MET A 75 7.83 0.19 44.82
CA MET A 75 8.21 1.04 43.72
C MET A 75 6.93 1.75 43.38
N ASP A 76 6.78 2.87 44.06
CA ASP A 76 5.82 3.93 43.85
C ASP A 76 5.39 3.90 42.36
N GLU A 77 4.14 3.47 42.12
CA GLU A 77 3.57 3.31 40.76
C GLU A 77 3.69 4.62 39.95
N SER A 78 3.97 5.71 40.66
CA SER A 78 4.36 7.02 40.17
C SER A 78 5.52 7.01 39.16
N PHE A 79 6.37 5.98 39.10
CA PHE A 79 7.53 5.95 38.19
C PHE A 79 7.32 5.16 36.89
N ARG A 80 6.29 4.32 36.77
CA ARG A 80 6.17 3.39 35.63
C ARG A 80 5.80 4.07 34.29
N TRP A 81 5.22 5.28 34.34
CA TRP A 81 4.75 5.97 33.13
C TRP A 81 4.97 7.50 33.14
N ARG A 82 5.82 8.02 34.03
CA ARG A 82 6.21 9.43 33.94
C ARG A 82 7.05 9.61 32.69
N ARG A 83 6.46 10.24 31.67
CA ARG A 83 7.19 10.75 30.52
C ARG A 83 8.42 11.50 31.04
N HIS A 84 9.59 11.16 30.51
CA HIS A 84 10.87 11.76 30.87
C HIS A 84 10.71 13.29 30.89
N PRO A 85 11.26 14.02 31.89
CA PRO A 85 11.04 15.47 32.03
C PRO A 85 11.35 16.24 30.74
N GLN A 86 12.39 15.82 30.01
CA GLN A 86 12.80 16.39 28.72
C GLN A 86 11.78 16.20 27.58
N LEU A 87 10.84 15.27 27.71
CA LEU A 87 9.74 15.04 26.77
C LEU A 87 8.48 15.84 27.13
N ARG A 88 8.45 16.50 28.30
CA ARG A 88 7.31 17.34 28.72
C ARG A 88 7.35 18.73 28.08
N ASP A 89 8.55 19.32 28.01
CA ASP A 89 8.73 20.70 27.55
C ASP A 89 8.73 20.85 26.03
N ARG A 90 8.80 19.74 25.29
CA ARG A 90 8.72 19.71 23.83
C ARG A 90 7.33 19.36 23.32
N ALA A 91 6.30 19.61 24.13
CA ALA A 91 4.94 19.71 23.63
C ALA A 91 4.87 21.00 22.79
N GLU A 92 5.40 20.93 21.57
CA GLU A 92 5.16 21.92 20.53
C GLU A 92 3.65 22.21 20.53
N VAL A 93 3.29 23.49 20.70
CA VAL A 93 1.91 23.97 20.74
C VAL A 93 1.37 23.89 19.31
N VAL A 94 1.25 22.68 18.81
CA VAL A 94 0.63 22.34 17.54
C VAL A 94 -0.86 22.29 17.80
N ASP A 95 -1.60 23.04 17.01
CA ASP A 95 -3.05 23.08 17.07
C ASP A 95 -3.64 21.67 16.98
N ILE A 96 -4.77 21.46 17.66
CA ILE A 96 -5.43 20.15 17.73
C ILE A 96 -5.89 19.72 16.33
N HIS A 97 -6.37 20.66 15.51
CA HIS A 97 -6.82 20.37 14.14
C HIS A 97 -5.65 19.97 13.24
N GLU A 98 -4.55 20.72 13.31
CA GLU A 98 -3.33 20.37 12.58
C GLU A 98 -2.81 18.98 12.97
N ARG A 99 -2.79 18.66 14.27
CA ARG A 99 -2.39 17.33 14.75
C ARG A 99 -3.28 16.23 14.20
N GLN A 100 -4.59 16.43 14.18
CA GLN A 100 -5.54 15.46 13.63
C GLN A 100 -5.36 15.29 12.11
N ALA A 101 -5.15 16.39 11.39
CA ALA A 101 -4.88 16.36 9.95
C ALA A 101 -3.59 15.59 9.66
N ARG A 102 -2.52 15.83 10.44
CA ARG A 102 -1.24 15.11 10.31
C ARG A 102 -1.41 13.61 10.56
N LEU A 103 -2.19 13.22 11.58
CA LEU A 103 -2.50 11.81 11.84
C LEU A 103 -3.31 11.17 10.71
N ALA A 104 -4.27 11.90 10.12
CA ALA A 104 -5.04 11.43 8.98
C ALA A 104 -4.15 11.23 7.74
N ALA A 105 -3.22 12.15 7.48
CA ALA A 105 -2.24 12.01 6.39
C ALA A 105 -1.33 10.78 6.58
N ILE A 106 -0.87 10.53 7.81
CA ILE A 106 -0.07 9.33 8.12
C ILE A 106 -0.89 8.05 7.88
N ARG A 107 -2.18 8.03 8.24
CA ARG A 107 -3.06 6.88 7.93
C ARG A 107 -3.21 6.67 6.42
N GLY A 108 -3.39 7.76 5.66
CA GLY A 108 -3.42 7.70 4.20
C GLY A 108 -2.15 7.09 3.61
N LEU A 109 -0.98 7.47 4.14
CA LEU A 109 0.31 6.93 3.73
C LEU A 109 0.41 5.41 3.96
N PHE A 110 -0.06 4.92 5.11
CA PHE A 110 -0.09 3.48 5.39
C PHE A 110 -1.04 2.73 4.45
N ASN A 111 -2.25 3.26 4.22
CA ASN A 111 -3.22 2.64 3.31
C ASN A 111 -2.67 2.56 1.88
N ALA A 112 -2.04 3.64 1.39
CA ALA A 112 -1.44 3.67 0.06
C ALA A 112 -0.29 2.66 -0.10
N ARG A 113 0.52 2.46 0.95
CA ARG A 113 1.59 1.45 0.95
C ARG A 113 1.05 0.02 0.96
N ASN A 114 -0.10 -0.19 1.59
CA ASN A 114 -0.77 -1.49 1.62
C ASN A 114 -1.59 -1.78 0.35
N GLY A 115 -1.64 -0.84 -0.61
CA GLY A 115 -2.41 -0.96 -1.85
C GLY A 115 -3.90 -0.59 -1.71
N ASP A 116 -4.35 -0.15 -0.54
CA ASP A 116 -5.71 0.36 -0.34
C ASP A 116 -5.78 1.85 -0.71
N TYR A 117 -5.92 2.12 -2.01
CA TYR A 117 -5.89 3.48 -2.54
C TYR A 117 -7.17 4.27 -2.27
N GLU A 118 -8.33 3.62 -2.15
CA GLU A 118 -9.57 4.30 -1.76
C GLU A 118 -9.55 4.68 -0.27
N GLY A 119 -9.10 3.77 0.60
CA GLY A 119 -8.87 4.10 2.01
C GLY A 119 -7.81 5.19 2.19
N ALA A 120 -6.80 5.23 1.32
CA ALA A 120 -5.83 6.32 1.29
C ALA A 120 -6.47 7.65 0.87
N ARG A 121 -7.26 7.67 -0.21
CA ARG A 121 -7.97 8.86 -0.70
C ARG A 121 -8.83 9.49 0.40
N LEU A 122 -9.65 8.69 1.08
CA LEU A 122 -10.52 9.18 2.16
C LEU A 122 -9.72 9.76 3.34
N ALA A 123 -8.64 9.10 3.74
CA ALA A 123 -7.80 9.57 4.83
C ALA A 123 -7.03 10.86 4.46
N PHE A 124 -6.53 10.95 3.22
CA PHE A 124 -5.92 12.18 2.71
C PHE A 124 -6.94 13.30 2.55
N ALA A 125 -8.17 13.03 2.13
CA ALA A 125 -9.21 14.04 2.00
C ALA A 125 -9.57 14.62 3.37
N GLN A 126 -9.61 13.78 4.41
CA GLN A 126 -9.79 14.24 5.79
C GLN A 126 -8.63 15.14 6.26
N ALA A 127 -7.41 14.84 5.87
CA ALA A 127 -6.24 15.66 6.17
C ALA A 127 -6.24 16.99 5.38
N ALA A 128 -6.66 16.95 4.12
CA ALA A 128 -6.67 18.09 3.20
C ALA A 128 -7.76 19.14 3.52
N ARG A 129 -8.72 18.82 4.41
CA ARG A 129 -9.67 19.80 4.96
C ARG A 129 -8.99 20.89 5.77
N GLU A 130 -7.79 20.63 6.27
CA GLU A 130 -6.98 21.62 6.97
C GLU A 130 -6.06 22.33 5.97
N ASP A 131 -6.24 23.65 5.81
CA ASP A 131 -5.50 24.43 4.82
C ASP A 131 -4.01 24.55 5.16
N ALA A 132 -3.68 24.51 6.45
CA ALA A 132 -2.31 24.62 6.94
C ALA A 132 -1.41 23.41 6.57
N LEU A 133 -1.99 22.28 6.18
CA LEU A 133 -1.24 21.06 5.89
C LEU A 133 -1.01 20.86 4.39
N ASP A 134 0.27 20.78 3.99
CA ASP A 134 0.67 20.28 2.68
C ASP A 134 1.01 18.77 2.77
N LEU A 135 0.28 17.95 2.01
CA LEU A 135 0.50 16.51 1.93
C LEU A 135 1.88 16.17 1.35
N ALA A 136 2.43 17.03 0.48
CA ALA A 136 3.73 16.82 -0.14
C ALA A 136 4.91 16.97 0.83
N GLU A 137 4.70 17.64 1.97
CA GLU A 137 5.69 17.80 3.05
C GLU A 137 5.66 16.65 4.04
N VAL A 138 4.65 15.78 3.98
CA VAL A 138 4.53 14.63 4.88
C VAL A 138 5.69 13.66 4.65
N PRO A 139 6.42 13.25 5.70
CA PRO A 139 7.55 12.34 5.57
C PRO A 139 7.17 11.03 4.87
N GLY A 140 7.93 10.68 3.83
CA GLY A 140 7.72 9.44 3.08
C GLY A 140 6.58 9.47 2.05
N PHE A 141 5.93 10.63 1.85
CA PHE A 141 4.90 10.83 0.84
C PHE A 141 5.40 10.48 -0.58
N TRP A 142 6.58 10.98 -0.95
CA TRP A 142 7.16 10.74 -2.28
C TRP A 142 7.68 9.32 -2.51
N LEU A 143 7.70 8.48 -1.47
CA LEU A 143 8.09 7.07 -1.56
C LEU A 143 6.88 6.15 -1.85
N MET A 144 5.67 6.71 -1.96
CA MET A 144 4.47 5.93 -2.28
C MET A 144 4.44 5.47 -3.74
N PRO A 145 3.72 4.36 -4.03
CA PRO A 145 3.39 4.00 -5.40
C PRO A 145 2.67 5.13 -6.14
N ARG A 146 2.79 5.16 -7.48
CA ARG A 146 2.11 6.16 -8.32
C ARG A 146 0.61 6.23 -8.06
N ALA A 147 -0.04 5.09 -7.83
CA ALA A 147 -1.47 5.02 -7.50
C ALA A 147 -1.82 5.72 -6.17
N GLY A 148 -0.93 5.66 -5.18
CA GLY A 148 -1.10 6.38 -3.91
C GLY A 148 -0.95 7.90 -4.08
N LEU A 149 0.00 8.33 -4.93
CA LEU A 149 0.16 9.74 -5.28
C LEU A 149 -1.04 10.31 -6.05
N THR A 150 -1.63 9.51 -6.96
CA THR A 150 -2.88 9.91 -7.63
C THR A 150 -4.07 9.96 -6.66
N ALA A 151 -4.14 9.06 -5.67
CA ALA A 151 -5.17 9.13 -4.62
C ALA A 151 -5.05 10.42 -3.80
N ALA A 152 -3.84 10.90 -3.53
CA ALA A 152 -3.62 12.19 -2.85
C ALA A 152 -4.05 13.39 -3.71
N VAL A 153 -3.90 13.35 -5.03
CA VAL A 153 -4.43 14.38 -5.94
C VAL A 153 -5.96 14.43 -5.86
N LEU A 154 -6.62 13.27 -5.98
CA LEU A 154 -8.08 13.17 -5.87
C LEU A 154 -8.58 13.65 -4.50
N ALA A 155 -7.84 13.35 -3.44
CA ALA A 155 -8.17 13.83 -2.11
C ALA A 155 -8.16 15.36 -1.97
N TYR A 156 -7.26 16.06 -2.66
CA TYR A 156 -7.29 17.52 -2.72
C TYR A 156 -8.50 18.04 -3.52
N GLU A 157 -8.90 17.33 -4.58
CA GLU A 157 -10.12 17.66 -5.33
C GLU A 157 -11.38 17.46 -4.47
N ASP A 158 -11.46 16.35 -3.71
CA ASP A 158 -12.56 16.06 -2.78
C ASP A 158 -12.66 17.11 -1.66
N ALA A 159 -11.53 17.68 -1.24
CA ALA A 159 -11.47 18.77 -0.25
C ALA A 159 -11.74 20.16 -0.86
N GLY A 160 -11.93 20.27 -2.18
CA GLY A 160 -12.16 21.54 -2.89
C GLY A 160 -10.89 22.36 -3.14
N ARG A 161 -9.70 21.84 -2.82
CA ARG A 161 -8.40 22.52 -2.99
C ARG A 161 -7.83 22.29 -4.40
N LEU A 162 -8.57 22.74 -5.41
CA LEU A 162 -8.25 22.47 -6.84
C LEU A 162 -6.89 22.99 -7.28
N ARG A 163 -6.43 24.13 -6.72
CA ARG A 163 -5.11 24.70 -7.03
C ARG A 163 -3.98 23.77 -6.57
N ASP A 164 -4.12 23.21 -5.38
CA ASP A 164 -3.12 22.31 -4.79
C ASP A 164 -3.15 20.95 -5.47
N ALA A 165 -4.35 20.46 -5.83
CA ALA A 165 -4.51 19.28 -6.66
C ALA A 165 -3.75 19.42 -7.99
N ALA A 166 -3.93 20.54 -8.70
CA ALA A 166 -3.25 20.80 -9.97
C ALA A 166 -1.73 20.92 -9.80
N ALA A 167 -1.26 21.61 -8.75
CA ALA A 167 0.15 21.73 -8.43
C ALA A 167 0.79 20.37 -8.10
N LEU A 168 0.12 19.57 -7.28
CA LEU A 168 0.56 18.23 -6.93
C LEU A 168 0.57 17.31 -8.16
N ALA A 169 -0.47 17.33 -8.98
CA ALA A 169 -0.55 16.53 -10.21
C ALA A 169 0.58 16.88 -11.19
N ALA A 170 0.89 18.17 -11.35
CA ALA A 170 2.01 18.61 -12.16
C ALA A 170 3.34 18.08 -11.61
N ARG A 171 3.55 18.17 -10.29
CA ARG A 171 4.75 17.68 -9.62
C ARG A 171 4.89 16.15 -9.73
N VAL A 172 3.82 15.39 -9.56
CA VAL A 172 3.83 13.93 -9.74
C VAL A 172 4.26 13.56 -11.17
N ARG A 173 3.79 14.29 -12.19
CA ARG A 173 4.17 14.06 -13.59
C ARG A 173 5.65 14.34 -13.85
N THR A 174 6.22 15.38 -13.25
CA THR A 174 7.64 15.70 -13.42
C THR A 174 8.55 14.74 -12.67
N THR A 175 8.18 14.35 -11.44
CA THR A 175 8.97 13.40 -10.63
C THR A 175 8.93 11.99 -11.19
N LEU A 176 7.76 11.51 -11.64
CA LEU A 176 7.58 10.15 -12.15
C LEU A 176 7.58 10.08 -13.69
N ARG A 177 8.43 10.88 -14.33
CA ARG A 177 8.49 10.92 -15.80
C ARG A 177 8.92 9.54 -16.33
N PRO A 178 8.15 8.90 -17.23
CA PRO A 178 8.57 7.65 -17.85
C PRO A 178 9.85 7.93 -18.64
N ARG A 179 10.91 7.17 -18.35
CA ARG A 179 12.12 7.18 -19.18
C ARG A 179 11.87 6.24 -20.36
N PRO A 180 12.23 6.66 -21.59
CA PRO A 180 12.19 5.75 -22.72
C PRO A 180 13.07 4.54 -22.41
N VAL A 181 12.51 3.34 -22.54
CA VAL A 181 13.28 2.10 -22.44
C VAL A 181 14.18 2.06 -23.66
N THR A 182 15.48 2.25 -23.47
CA THR A 182 16.46 2.02 -24.52
C THR A 182 16.35 0.55 -24.90
N VAL A 183 15.79 0.26 -26.07
CA VAL A 183 15.78 -1.09 -26.60
C VAL A 183 17.25 -1.45 -26.81
N LEU A 184 17.75 -2.43 -26.06
CA LEU A 184 19.10 -2.94 -26.24
C LEU A 184 19.19 -3.42 -27.70
N PRO A 185 20.11 -2.89 -28.53
CA PRO A 185 20.21 -3.33 -29.90
C PRO A 185 20.46 -4.84 -29.89
N ALA A 186 19.60 -5.59 -30.60
CA ALA A 186 19.70 -7.03 -30.78
C ALA A 186 20.87 -7.41 -31.70
N ALA A 187 22.04 -6.84 -31.45
CA ALA A 187 23.24 -6.97 -32.24
C ALA A 187 24.32 -7.66 -31.42
N GLU A 188 24.19 -8.98 -31.20
CA GLU A 188 25.35 -9.88 -31.07
C GLU A 188 25.02 -11.38 -30.97
N THR A 189 23.76 -11.82 -30.91
CA THR A 189 23.45 -13.27 -30.96
C THR A 189 23.40 -13.85 -32.38
N ALA A 190 23.53 -13.04 -33.43
CA ALA A 190 23.60 -13.51 -34.82
C ALA A 190 25.04 -13.71 -35.35
N GLN A 191 26.08 -13.42 -34.56
CA GLN A 191 27.48 -13.67 -34.93
C GLN A 191 28.15 -14.80 -34.12
N ALA A 192 27.38 -15.60 -33.38
CA ALA A 192 27.83 -16.93 -32.99
C ALA A 192 27.83 -17.80 -34.26
N GLY A 193 28.97 -17.86 -34.94
CA GLY A 193 29.18 -18.71 -36.11
C GLY A 193 28.76 -20.16 -35.83
N PRO A 194 28.48 -20.95 -36.90
CA PRO A 194 28.04 -22.32 -36.76
C PRO A 194 29.05 -23.08 -35.88
N ILE A 195 28.58 -23.55 -34.71
CA ILE A 195 29.37 -24.43 -33.84
C ILE A 195 29.84 -25.59 -34.72
N PRO A 196 31.16 -25.76 -34.94
CA PRO A 196 31.65 -26.86 -35.75
C PRO A 196 31.23 -28.15 -35.08
N ARG A 197 30.33 -28.90 -35.74
CA ARG A 197 29.99 -30.26 -35.32
C ARG A 197 31.25 -31.09 -35.47
N LEU A 198 31.89 -31.41 -34.36
CA LEU A 198 32.91 -32.46 -34.27
C LEU A 198 32.25 -33.78 -34.70
N THR A 199 32.32 -34.08 -35.99
CA THR A 199 32.06 -35.42 -36.50
C THR A 199 33.18 -36.32 -36.00
N ALA A 200 32.91 -37.07 -34.93
CA ALA A 200 33.73 -38.20 -34.54
C ALA A 200 33.55 -39.30 -35.61
N SER A 201 34.38 -39.23 -36.66
CA SER A 201 34.66 -40.36 -37.53
C SER A 201 35.87 -41.08 -36.93
N GLY A 202 35.61 -42.19 -36.23
CA GLY A 202 36.63 -43.15 -35.83
C GLY A 202 36.37 -44.42 -36.61
N ASP A 203 37.29 -44.70 -37.54
CA ASP A 203 37.51 -46.02 -38.16
C ASP A 203 38.12 -47.00 -37.14
#